data_AF-A0A352Y5M6-F1
#
_entry.id   AF-A0A352Y5M6-F1
#
_cell.length_a   1.000
_cell.length_b   1.000
_cell.length_c   1.000
_cell.angle_alpha   90.00
_cell.angle_beta   90.00
_cell.angle_gamma   90.00
#
_symmetry.space_group_name_H-M   'P 1'
#
loop_
_entity.id
_entity.type
_entity.pdbx_description
1 polymer ?
#
loop_
_entity_poly.entity_id
_entity_poly.type
_entity_poly.pdbx_seq_one_letter_code
_entity_poly.pdbx_strand_id
1 'polypeptide(L)'
;MYREKNRYVYRDDERYGHLAMHFHKRTVTPSGQIKAQFQRYCWLALAAVVLVMLFLPFFHVKTLGAEVSAWLTTADGANKLTSQPLIYFSSERSSFLTTFDIDEQQKMQQIDGFGAAMTDTSAQLIGMAIDQVRRDQLMHALFDPLKGLGMSIVRIPMGASDFTASGMYSYDDIDPIQQDPDLQQFSIAHDTPSIIPLLKQAMQLNPQVRYMATPWSPPAWMKTNASLLGTSGEQRGDLTASAYKTLAAYFVKFLQAYQELGLPLYAITPQNEPLSPVETYPGMNFPALDETSFIKNNLGPALEEANLAAKILIYDQNWDQPGYPLKVLSDPSAQRYVAGTAWHCYAGDPSVMTKIHQTYPSKDTYVTECSTGQSGIAPLSAIELLIRSTQNWAKSVVLWNIALDTSGGPKVGIGCEGCTGLVTIDQATGQYSYTENYYHLAHLSKFVVPGAYRIASTVTRASFPYDSPLEEVAFQNPDGSKVVVVYNPSSWSDTFKIRWNAAHSFFYTLPSKGIVTFKWTRKLSASHITTLWEGRSTQSWFLLMGYFFSLFGLVASLFFVRQQRDFRLLDQWFTFCGEYFPVQARSPPTYR
;
A
#
# COMPACT_ATOMS: atom_id res chain seq x y z
N MET A 1 -32.41 29.39 -71.28
CA MET A 1 -31.53 30.31 -72.04
C MET A 1 -30.10 29.88 -71.75
N TYR A 2 -29.23 29.42 -72.64
CA TYR A 2 -29.15 29.34 -74.11
C TYR A 2 -28.27 28.08 -74.40
N ARG A 3 -28.76 27.08 -75.15
CA ARG A 3 -28.42 26.74 -76.56
C ARG A 3 -26.93 26.44 -76.81
N GLU A 4 -26.56 25.18 -77.02
CA GLU A 4 -26.58 24.42 -78.30
C GLU A 4 -25.49 24.81 -79.32
N LYS A 5 -24.68 23.79 -79.65
CA LYS A 5 -24.25 23.32 -80.98
C LYS A 5 -23.83 24.37 -82.04
N ASN A 6 -22.66 24.14 -82.64
CA ASN A 6 -22.64 23.57 -83.98
C ASN A 6 -21.27 23.05 -84.43
N ARG A 7 -21.35 21.90 -85.12
CA ARG A 7 -20.35 21.26 -85.98
C ARG A 7 -20.23 22.00 -87.32
N TYR A 8 -19.32 21.48 -88.14
CA TYR A 8 -19.22 21.49 -89.62
C TYR A 8 -18.03 22.33 -90.15
N VAL A 9 -17.23 21.93 -91.15
CA VAL A 9 -16.90 20.66 -91.85
C VAL A 9 -15.93 21.06 -92.99
N TYR A 10 -14.92 20.21 -93.30
CA TYR A 10 -14.23 20.00 -94.60
C TYR A 10 -13.50 21.22 -95.25
N ARG A 11 -12.45 21.14 -96.08
CA ARG A 11 -11.95 20.08 -96.98
C ARG A 11 -10.55 20.42 -97.54
N ASP A 12 -9.85 19.36 -97.97
CA ASP A 12 -8.86 19.21 -99.06
C ASP A 12 -7.63 20.13 -99.17
N ASP A 13 -6.44 19.54 -99.22
CA ASP A 13 -5.78 19.39 -100.52
C ASP A 13 -4.71 18.28 -100.55
N GLU A 14 -4.72 17.53 -101.65
CA GLU A 14 -3.80 16.45 -101.99
C GLU A 14 -2.38 16.96 -102.26
N ARG A 15 -1.37 16.15 -101.97
CA ARG A 15 -0.18 16.08 -102.84
C ARG A 15 0.60 14.78 -102.64
N TYR A 16 0.63 13.98 -103.69
CA TYR A 16 1.49 12.83 -103.90
C TYR A 16 2.97 13.22 -103.88
N GLY A 17 3.79 12.44 -103.18
CA GLY A 17 5.25 12.54 -103.20
C GLY A 17 5.88 11.23 -102.72
N HIS A 18 6.19 10.35 -103.66
CA HIS A 18 6.98 9.15 -103.41
C HIS A 18 8.37 9.52 -102.88
N LEU A 19 8.70 9.11 -101.65
CA LEU A 19 10.08 9.04 -101.18
C LEU A 19 10.32 7.67 -100.52
N ALA A 20 11.23 6.90 -101.12
CA ALA A 20 11.63 5.59 -100.67
C ALA A 20 12.28 5.67 -99.28
N MET A 21 11.63 5.08 -98.27
CA MET A 21 12.21 4.89 -96.94
C MET A 21 13.03 3.60 -96.90
N HIS A 22 14.35 3.73 -96.87
CA HIS A 22 15.24 2.69 -96.37
C HIS A 22 14.96 2.45 -94.87
N PHE A 23 14.27 1.35 -94.57
CA PHE A 23 14.16 0.86 -93.20
C PHE A 23 15.52 0.31 -92.74
N HIS A 24 16.26 1.11 -91.97
CA HIS A 24 17.24 0.56 -91.04
C HIS A 24 16.46 -0.21 -89.95
N LYS A 25 16.29 -1.53 -90.14
CA LYS A 25 15.94 -2.44 -89.06
C LYS A 25 17.05 -2.31 -88.00
N ARG A 26 16.79 -1.56 -86.91
CA ARG A 26 17.52 -1.79 -85.66
C ARG A 26 17.19 -3.20 -85.21
N THR A 27 18.08 -4.12 -85.51
CA THR A 27 18.16 -5.42 -84.88
C THR A 27 18.34 -5.19 -83.38
N VAL A 28 17.25 -5.28 -82.62
CA VAL A 28 17.35 -5.49 -81.18
C VAL A 28 17.95 -6.87 -81.03
N THR A 29 19.23 -6.92 -80.64
CA THR A 29 19.90 -8.18 -80.33
C THR A 29 19.11 -8.92 -79.26
N PRO A 30 19.14 -10.28 -79.24
CA PRO A 30 18.45 -11.08 -78.21
C PRO A 30 18.73 -10.60 -76.77
N SER A 31 19.90 -9.98 -76.53
CA SER A 31 20.28 -9.38 -75.24
C SER A 31 19.45 -8.17 -74.82
N GLY A 32 18.87 -7.40 -75.75
CA GLY A 32 18.07 -6.20 -75.46
C GLY A 32 16.66 -6.52 -74.96
N GLN A 33 16.03 -7.56 -75.50
CA GLN A 33 14.72 -8.04 -75.04
C GLN A 33 14.82 -8.71 -73.66
N ILE A 34 15.92 -9.41 -73.38
CA ILE A 34 16.18 -10.03 -72.07
C ILE A 34 16.37 -8.96 -70.98
N LYS A 35 17.10 -7.86 -71.27
CA LYS A 35 17.26 -6.75 -70.32
C LYS A 35 15.94 -6.05 -69.99
N ALA A 36 15.08 -5.84 -70.99
CA ALA A 36 13.78 -5.20 -70.80
C ALA A 36 12.79 -6.09 -70.01
N GLN A 37 12.84 -7.41 -70.22
CA GLN A 37 12.06 -8.36 -69.41
C GLN A 37 12.59 -8.43 -67.98
N PHE A 38 13.91 -8.49 -67.78
CA PHE A 38 14.52 -8.48 -66.44
C PHE A 38 14.12 -7.24 -65.64
N GLN A 39 14.18 -6.05 -66.25
CA GLN A 39 13.73 -4.82 -65.60
C GLN A 39 12.24 -4.86 -65.22
N ARG A 40 11.35 -5.38 -66.09
CA ARG A 40 9.93 -5.54 -65.76
C ARG A 40 9.71 -6.49 -64.58
N TYR A 41 10.45 -7.59 -64.50
CA TYR A 41 10.35 -8.52 -63.37
C TYR A 41 10.94 -7.94 -62.08
N CYS A 42 12.01 -7.13 -62.15
CA CYS A 42 12.50 -6.38 -60.99
C CYS A 42 11.45 -5.38 -60.48
N TRP A 43 10.76 -4.67 -61.37
CA TRP A 43 9.67 -3.76 -61.00
C TRP A 43 8.47 -4.49 -60.40
N LEU A 44 8.10 -5.67 -60.93
CA LEU A 44 7.03 -6.50 -60.38
C LEU A 44 7.41 -7.11 -59.02
N ALA A 45 8.66 -7.53 -58.84
CA ALA A 45 9.16 -8.00 -57.55
C ALA A 45 9.21 -6.86 -56.51
N LEU A 46 9.63 -5.66 -56.91
CA LEU A 46 9.59 -4.48 -56.05
C LEU A 46 8.15 -4.10 -55.69
N ALA A 47 7.23 -4.14 -56.65
CA ALA A 47 5.82 -3.88 -56.40
C ALA A 47 5.20 -4.93 -55.46
N ALA A 48 5.54 -6.21 -55.61
CA ALA A 48 5.10 -7.27 -54.71
C ALA A 48 5.65 -7.09 -53.29
N VAL A 49 6.91 -6.67 -53.13
CA VAL A 49 7.51 -6.35 -51.83
C VAL A 49 6.81 -5.15 -51.18
N VAL A 50 6.52 -4.09 -51.94
CA VAL A 50 5.77 -2.93 -51.46
C VAL A 50 4.34 -3.33 -51.06
N LEU A 51 3.69 -4.19 -51.82
CA LEU A 51 2.35 -4.71 -51.49
C LEU A 51 2.37 -5.55 -50.21
N VAL A 52 3.36 -6.43 -50.05
CA VAL A 52 3.54 -7.21 -48.82
C VAL A 52 3.83 -6.28 -47.63
N MET A 53 4.62 -5.21 -47.81
CA MET A 53 4.84 -4.21 -46.75
C MET A 53 3.59 -3.40 -46.40
N LEU A 54 2.73 -3.11 -47.39
CA LEU A 54 1.45 -2.40 -47.19
C LEU A 54 0.37 -3.30 -46.53
N PHE A 55 0.47 -4.62 -46.69
CA PHE A 55 -0.47 -5.61 -46.15
C PHE A 55 0.10 -6.46 -45.00
N LEU A 56 1.31 -6.17 -44.52
CA LEU A 56 1.75 -6.66 -43.22
C LEU A 56 0.73 -6.14 -42.20
N PRO A 57 0.01 -7.01 -41.47
CA PRO A 57 -0.87 -6.53 -40.43
C PRO A 57 -0.01 -5.68 -39.51
N PHE A 58 -0.35 -4.40 -39.39
CA PHE A 58 0.08 -3.59 -38.26
C PHE A 58 -0.46 -4.30 -37.03
N PHE A 59 0.29 -5.27 -36.51
CA PHE A 59 0.12 -5.75 -35.16
C PHE A 59 0.32 -4.52 -34.31
N HIS A 60 -0.78 -3.86 -33.96
CA HIS A 60 -0.80 -2.93 -32.85
C HIS A 60 -0.39 -3.79 -31.67
N VAL A 61 0.90 -3.74 -31.35
CA VAL A 61 1.37 -4.16 -30.04
C VAL A 61 0.51 -3.34 -29.08
N LYS A 62 -0.44 -4.00 -28.41
CA LYS A 62 -1.06 -3.40 -27.24
C LYS A 62 0.09 -3.22 -26.26
N THR A 63 0.62 -2.00 -26.17
CA THR A 63 1.47 -1.62 -25.06
C THR A 63 0.61 -1.78 -23.83
N LEU A 64 0.82 -2.86 -23.08
CA LEU A 64 0.24 -3.00 -21.75
C LEU A 64 0.70 -1.78 -20.95
N GLY A 65 -0.23 -1.04 -20.35
CA GLY A 65 0.12 0.10 -19.51
C GLY A 65 0.80 -0.36 -18.22
N ALA A 66 1.07 0.58 -17.31
CA ALA A 66 1.69 0.26 -16.02
C ALA A 66 0.96 -0.91 -15.31
N GLU A 67 1.78 -1.81 -14.76
CA GLU A 67 1.31 -2.96 -13.98
C GLU A 67 0.78 -2.50 -12.63
N VAL A 68 -0.37 -3.06 -12.25
CA VAL A 68 -1.04 -2.83 -10.97
C VAL A 68 -1.18 -4.18 -10.28
N SER A 69 -0.56 -4.30 -9.12
CA SER A 69 -0.77 -5.43 -8.22
C SER A 69 -2.00 -5.18 -7.35
N ALA A 70 -2.75 -6.23 -7.04
CA ALA A 70 -3.92 -6.15 -6.18
C ALA A 70 -3.92 -7.27 -5.11
N TRP A 71 -4.45 -6.96 -3.94
CA TRP A 71 -4.64 -7.90 -2.83
C TRP A 71 -6.07 -7.80 -2.32
N LEU A 72 -6.73 -8.94 -2.15
CA LEU A 72 -8.16 -9.02 -1.86
C LEU A 72 -8.40 -9.71 -0.51
N THR A 73 -9.34 -9.17 0.26
CA THR A 73 -10.00 -9.85 1.38
C THR A 73 -11.49 -9.90 1.11
N THR A 74 -12.12 -11.06 1.28
CA THR A 74 -13.55 -11.27 1.09
C THR A 74 -14.22 -11.69 2.41
N ALA A 75 -15.46 -11.25 2.63
CA ALA A 75 -16.17 -11.50 3.89
C ALA A 75 -16.49 -12.99 4.15
N ASP A 76 -16.51 -13.82 3.11
CA ASP A 76 -16.62 -15.29 3.23
C ASP A 76 -15.31 -15.95 3.71
N GLY A 77 -14.23 -15.19 3.85
CA GLY A 77 -12.92 -15.68 4.26
C GLY A 77 -12.17 -16.49 3.18
N ALA A 78 -12.71 -16.59 1.96
CA ALA A 78 -12.06 -17.28 0.84
C ALA A 78 -10.77 -16.57 0.39
N ASN A 79 -10.75 -15.24 0.49
CA ASN A 79 -9.56 -14.43 0.30
C ASN A 79 -9.21 -13.69 1.60
N LYS A 80 -7.94 -13.74 1.99
CA LYS A 80 -7.40 -13.10 3.19
C LYS A 80 -6.07 -12.45 2.83
N LEU A 81 -6.13 -11.20 2.36
CA LEU A 81 -5.01 -10.49 1.74
C LEU A 81 -4.40 -11.26 0.55
N THR A 82 -5.22 -12.00 -0.20
CA THR A 82 -4.77 -12.88 -1.29
C THR A 82 -4.34 -12.05 -2.50
N SER A 83 -3.13 -12.27 -3.00
CA SER A 83 -2.65 -11.64 -4.24
C SER A 83 -3.50 -12.05 -5.43
N GLN A 84 -3.89 -11.06 -6.24
CA GLN A 84 -4.73 -11.23 -7.42
C GLN A 84 -3.89 -11.20 -8.71
N PRO A 85 -4.41 -11.71 -9.84
CA PRO A 85 -3.77 -11.54 -11.15
C PRO A 85 -3.44 -10.08 -11.46
N LEU A 86 -2.32 -9.84 -12.16
CA LEU A 86 -1.90 -8.49 -12.53
C LEU A 86 -2.97 -7.78 -13.36
N ILE A 87 -3.25 -6.54 -12.96
CA ILE A 87 -4.09 -5.60 -13.71
C ILE A 87 -3.15 -4.68 -14.48
N TYR A 88 -3.58 -4.24 -15.66
CA TYR A 88 -2.82 -3.30 -16.48
C TYR A 88 -3.64 -2.05 -16.69
N PHE A 89 -3.01 -0.89 -16.50
CA PHE A 89 -3.61 0.34 -16.98
C PHE A 89 -3.83 0.24 -18.49
N SER A 90 -4.97 0.77 -18.93
CA SER A 90 -5.29 0.95 -20.34
C SER A 90 -5.53 2.44 -20.60
N SER A 91 -5.58 2.83 -21.87
CA SER A 91 -6.03 4.17 -22.24
C SER A 91 -7.35 4.49 -21.56
N GLU A 92 -7.47 5.70 -21.02
CA GLU A 92 -8.67 6.18 -20.32
C GLU A 92 -9.92 5.96 -21.19
N ARG A 93 -10.98 5.50 -20.55
CA ARG A 93 -12.29 5.31 -21.18
C ARG A 93 -13.38 5.96 -20.35
N SER A 94 -14.25 6.71 -21.01
CA SER A 94 -15.50 7.19 -20.44
C SER A 94 -16.34 6.02 -19.92
N SER A 95 -16.97 6.21 -18.76
CA SER A 95 -17.86 5.23 -18.12
C SER A 95 -18.88 5.95 -17.25
N PHE A 96 -20.05 5.34 -17.06
CA PHE A 96 -21.06 5.79 -16.08
C PHE A 96 -20.84 5.21 -14.67
N LEU A 97 -19.77 4.45 -14.47
CA LEU A 97 -19.41 3.83 -13.19
C LEU A 97 -18.85 4.85 -12.21
N THR A 98 -18.93 4.54 -10.91
CA THR A 98 -18.18 5.25 -9.88
C THR A 98 -16.71 5.28 -10.27
N THR A 99 -16.13 6.47 -10.29
CA THR A 99 -14.73 6.71 -10.68
C THR A 99 -13.98 7.33 -9.51
N PHE A 100 -12.85 6.73 -9.15
CA PHE A 100 -11.89 7.26 -8.21
C PHE A 100 -10.72 7.87 -8.98
N ASP A 101 -10.58 9.18 -8.84
CA ASP A 101 -9.58 10.01 -9.51
C ASP A 101 -8.40 10.28 -8.59
N ILE A 102 -7.27 9.64 -8.87
CA ILE A 102 -6.08 9.71 -8.02
C ILE A 102 -5.18 10.85 -8.51
N ASP A 103 -5.03 11.90 -7.70
CA ASP A 103 -4.17 13.03 -7.98
C ASP A 103 -2.96 13.05 -7.04
N GLU A 104 -1.82 12.60 -7.58
CA GLU A 104 -0.55 12.54 -6.85
C GLU A 104 0.15 13.90 -6.67
N GLN A 105 -0.33 14.96 -7.32
CA GLN A 105 0.24 16.31 -7.20
C GLN A 105 -0.24 17.00 -5.91
N GLN A 106 -1.41 16.62 -5.43
CA GLN A 106 -1.96 17.11 -4.17
C GLN A 106 -1.58 16.14 -3.05
N LYS A 107 -0.75 16.60 -2.12
CA LYS A 107 -0.37 15.86 -0.90
C LYS A 107 -1.07 16.47 0.32
N MET A 108 -1.60 15.62 1.20
CA MET A 108 -2.18 16.01 2.48
C MET A 108 -1.18 15.70 3.60
N GLN A 109 -1.61 15.08 4.70
CA GLN A 109 -0.74 14.71 5.81
C GLN A 109 0.23 13.58 5.41
N GLN A 110 1.42 13.64 6.01
CA GLN A 110 2.36 12.54 6.01
C GLN A 110 1.93 11.48 7.04
N ILE A 111 1.92 10.21 6.65
CA ILE A 111 1.52 9.08 7.47
C ILE A 111 2.68 8.64 8.35
N ASP A 112 2.37 8.51 9.64
CA ASP A 112 3.32 8.05 10.64
C ASP A 112 3.26 6.53 10.84
N GLY A 113 2.07 5.94 10.71
CA GLY A 113 1.97 4.48 10.76
C GLY A 113 0.60 3.93 11.12
N PHE A 114 0.52 2.60 11.05
CA PHE A 114 -0.65 1.84 11.46
C PHE A 114 -0.21 0.71 12.38
N GLY A 115 -1.04 0.36 13.36
CA GLY A 115 -0.69 -0.72 14.28
C GLY A 115 -1.74 -1.00 15.33
N ALA A 116 -1.26 -1.50 16.47
CA ALA A 116 -2.09 -1.86 17.61
C ALA A 116 -1.32 -1.70 18.93
N ALA A 117 -2.00 -1.82 20.06
CA ALA A 117 -1.43 -1.70 21.39
C ALA A 117 -0.80 -3.00 21.91
N MET A 118 0.41 -2.87 22.44
CA MET A 118 1.07 -3.91 23.24
C MET A 118 0.65 -3.71 24.69
N THR A 119 -0.56 -4.12 25.02
CA THR A 119 -1.05 -4.18 26.42
C THR A 119 -0.27 -5.22 27.20
N ASP A 120 -0.27 -5.15 28.54
CA ASP A 120 0.35 -6.19 29.37
C ASP A 120 -0.27 -7.56 29.05
N THR A 121 -1.60 -7.63 28.92
CA THR A 121 -2.28 -8.83 28.41
C THR A 121 -1.69 -9.35 27.09
N SER A 122 -1.54 -8.48 26.08
CA SER A 122 -0.93 -8.89 24.80
C SER A 122 0.50 -9.39 24.98
N ALA A 123 1.30 -8.70 25.79
CA ALA A 123 2.70 -9.05 26.05
C ALA A 123 2.83 -10.37 26.80
N GLN A 124 1.93 -10.67 27.73
CA GLN A 124 1.90 -11.92 28.49
C GLN A 124 1.52 -13.09 27.59
N LEU A 125 0.48 -12.93 26.76
CA LEU A 125 0.04 -13.98 25.84
C LEU A 125 1.11 -14.29 24.79
N ILE A 126 1.70 -13.25 24.17
CA ILE A 126 2.73 -13.43 23.14
C ILE A 126 4.06 -13.88 23.77
N GLY A 127 4.43 -13.29 24.89
CA GLY A 127 5.72 -13.48 25.54
C GLY A 127 5.83 -14.80 26.30
N MET A 128 4.72 -15.26 26.90
CA MET A 128 4.74 -16.33 27.90
C MET A 128 3.72 -17.45 27.68
N ALA A 129 2.60 -17.23 26.97
CA ALA A 129 1.61 -18.29 26.71
C ALA A 129 1.91 -19.15 25.47
N ILE A 130 2.87 -18.74 24.63
CA ILE A 130 3.32 -19.50 23.45
C ILE A 130 4.83 -19.75 23.48
N ASP A 131 5.27 -20.80 22.81
CA ASP A 131 6.69 -21.13 22.72
C ASP A 131 7.48 -20.12 21.87
N GLN A 132 8.81 -20.12 22.03
CA GLN A 132 9.73 -19.22 21.35
C GLN A 132 9.55 -19.22 19.82
N VAL A 133 9.34 -20.40 19.21
CA VAL A 133 9.25 -20.53 17.75
C VAL A 133 7.97 -19.85 17.26
N ARG A 134 6.84 -20.12 17.93
CA ARG A 134 5.56 -19.48 17.61
C ARG A 134 5.59 -17.98 17.87
N ARG A 135 6.25 -17.55 18.95
CA ARG A 135 6.44 -16.13 19.26
C ARG A 135 7.21 -15.42 18.16
N ASP A 136 8.34 -15.99 17.71
CA ASP A 136 9.14 -15.38 16.65
C ASP A 136 8.37 -15.33 15.32
N GLN A 137 7.64 -16.40 14.98
CA GLN A 137 6.76 -16.43 13.80
C GLN A 137 5.67 -15.34 13.87
N LEU A 138 5.02 -15.20 15.02
CA LEU A 138 4.00 -14.19 15.25
C LEU A 138 4.59 -12.77 15.17
N MET A 139 5.72 -12.51 15.82
CA MET A 139 6.37 -11.20 15.79
C MET A 139 6.84 -10.84 14.38
N HIS A 140 7.38 -11.78 13.61
CA HIS A 140 7.64 -11.58 12.18
C HIS A 140 6.36 -11.24 11.40
N ALA A 141 5.27 -11.97 11.63
CA ALA A 141 4.01 -11.71 10.95
C ALA A 141 3.40 -10.33 11.29
N LEU A 142 3.68 -9.79 12.48
CA LEU A 142 3.20 -8.47 12.92
C LEU A 142 4.10 -7.32 12.44
N PHE A 143 5.42 -7.47 12.54
CA PHE A 143 6.33 -6.33 12.39
C PHE A 143 7.18 -6.35 11.12
N ASP A 144 7.51 -7.50 10.53
CA ASP A 144 8.36 -7.54 9.33
C ASP A 144 7.68 -6.79 8.17
N PRO A 145 8.28 -5.72 7.62
CA PRO A 145 7.65 -4.90 6.57
C PRO A 145 7.61 -5.58 5.19
N LEU A 146 8.41 -6.63 4.98
CA LEU A 146 8.44 -7.38 3.72
C LEU A 146 7.46 -8.55 3.79
N LYS A 147 7.54 -9.34 4.87
CA LYS A 147 6.83 -10.62 5.00
C LYS A 147 5.56 -10.51 5.83
N GLY A 148 5.51 -9.64 6.83
CA GLY A 148 4.39 -9.45 7.75
C GLY A 148 3.51 -8.24 7.42
N LEU A 149 2.82 -7.74 8.44
CA LEU A 149 1.98 -6.54 8.38
C LEU A 149 2.80 -5.26 8.26
N GLY A 150 4.08 -5.26 8.67
CA GLY A 150 4.89 -4.05 8.73
C GLY A 150 4.35 -3.02 9.73
N MET A 151 3.72 -3.46 10.84
CA MET A 151 3.21 -2.53 11.86
C MET A 151 4.29 -1.52 12.26
N SER A 152 3.93 -0.25 12.23
CA SER A 152 4.90 0.85 12.37
C SER A 152 4.55 1.83 13.48
N ILE A 153 3.47 1.58 14.21
CA ILE A 153 3.17 2.25 15.47
C ILE A 153 2.65 1.24 16.50
N VAL A 154 3.08 1.37 17.75
CA VAL A 154 2.59 0.56 18.87
C VAL A 154 2.25 1.47 20.03
N ARG A 155 1.04 1.32 20.58
CA ARG A 155 0.64 2.02 21.81
C ARG A 155 0.93 1.14 23.03
N ILE A 156 1.42 1.75 24.11
CA ILE A 156 1.87 1.08 25.32
C ILE A 156 1.20 1.73 26.52
N PRO A 157 0.46 0.97 27.34
CA PRO A 157 0.05 1.44 28.65
C PRO A 157 1.23 1.79 29.56
N MET A 158 1.17 2.96 30.19
CA MET A 158 2.08 3.36 31.26
C MET A 158 1.49 2.87 32.58
N GLY A 159 1.90 1.68 33.01
CA GLY A 159 1.27 0.97 34.12
C GLY A 159 0.08 0.14 33.66
N ALA A 160 -0.81 -0.20 34.60
CA ALA A 160 -1.99 -1.01 34.29
C ALA A 160 -3.02 -0.25 33.43
N SER A 161 -3.59 -0.97 32.47
CA SER A 161 -4.82 -0.63 31.75
C SER A 161 -5.97 -1.57 32.17
N ASP A 162 -7.11 -1.48 31.50
CA ASP A 162 -8.16 -2.50 31.57
C ASP A 162 -7.68 -3.88 31.06
N PHE A 163 -6.68 -3.92 30.18
CA PHE A 163 -6.02 -5.15 29.69
C PHE A 163 -4.67 -5.39 30.37
N THR A 164 -4.76 -5.80 31.64
CA THR A 164 -3.60 -6.15 32.48
C THR A 164 -3.79 -7.53 33.08
N ALA A 165 -2.87 -8.46 32.81
CA ALA A 165 -2.99 -9.85 33.26
C ALA A 165 -2.52 -10.07 34.70
N SER A 166 -1.66 -9.20 35.22
CA SER A 166 -1.03 -9.33 36.55
C SER A 166 -1.74 -8.60 37.69
N GLY A 167 -2.90 -7.98 37.42
CA GLY A 167 -3.56 -7.06 38.35
C GLY A 167 -3.14 -5.60 38.16
N MET A 168 -3.82 -4.68 38.84
CA MET A 168 -3.56 -3.24 38.70
C MET A 168 -2.24 -2.84 39.37
N TYR A 169 -1.47 -1.99 38.69
CA TYR A 169 -0.21 -1.44 39.17
C TYR A 169 0.07 -0.07 38.53
N SER A 170 0.93 0.72 39.15
CA SER A 170 1.66 1.84 38.56
C SER A 170 3.16 1.61 38.71
N TYR A 171 3.99 2.50 38.18
CA TYR A 171 5.43 2.39 38.37
C TYR A 171 5.91 2.92 39.72
N ASP A 172 5.05 3.49 40.56
CA ASP A 172 5.42 4.09 41.86
C ASP A 172 4.37 3.78 42.93
N ASP A 173 4.06 2.49 43.09
CA ASP A 173 3.06 2.02 44.05
C ASP A 173 3.62 2.00 45.48
N ILE A 174 2.99 2.81 46.34
CA ILE A 174 3.17 2.84 47.79
C ILE A 174 1.80 2.76 48.48
N ASP A 175 1.79 2.72 49.81
CA ASP A 175 0.54 2.86 50.56
C ASP A 175 -0.19 4.16 50.13
N PRO A 176 -1.44 4.10 49.63
CA PRO A 176 -2.13 5.26 49.06
C PRO A 176 -2.31 6.46 50.01
N ILE A 177 -2.15 6.28 51.33
CA ILE A 177 -2.20 7.39 52.31
C ILE A 177 -0.84 8.09 52.49
N GLN A 178 0.23 7.52 51.94
CA GLN A 178 1.58 8.11 51.95
C GLN A 178 1.81 8.94 50.68
N GLN A 179 2.95 9.62 50.59
CA GLN A 179 3.34 10.39 49.41
C GLN A 179 4.81 10.11 49.09
N ASP A 180 5.13 10.01 47.81
CA ASP A 180 6.52 9.91 47.31
C ASP A 180 6.80 11.02 46.28
N PRO A 181 6.92 12.29 46.73
CA PRO A 181 7.10 13.42 45.83
C PRO A 181 8.39 13.35 44.99
N ASP A 182 9.37 12.55 45.42
CA ASP A 182 10.66 12.36 44.76
C ASP A 182 10.71 11.08 43.89
N LEU A 183 9.64 10.29 43.86
CA LEU A 183 9.50 9.05 43.11
C LEU A 183 10.62 8.04 43.43
N GLN A 184 10.93 7.88 44.72
CA GLN A 184 11.96 6.95 45.22
C GLN A 184 11.63 5.49 44.93
N GLN A 185 10.35 5.12 44.85
CA GLN A 185 9.91 3.76 44.53
C GLN A 185 9.69 3.52 43.04
N PHE A 186 9.91 4.53 42.20
CA PHE A 186 9.67 4.42 40.75
C PHE A 186 10.47 3.28 40.11
N SER A 187 9.78 2.38 39.41
CA SER A 187 10.39 1.27 38.70
C SER A 187 9.54 0.76 37.54
N ILE A 188 10.16 0.61 36.37
CA ILE A 188 9.57 -0.11 35.21
C ILE A 188 9.87 -1.62 35.24
N ALA A 189 10.27 -2.18 36.40
CA ALA A 189 10.66 -3.58 36.51
C ALA A 189 9.57 -4.55 36.02
N HIS A 190 8.29 -4.18 36.18
CA HIS A 190 7.15 -4.95 35.67
C HIS A 190 7.23 -5.23 34.17
N ASP A 191 7.71 -4.27 33.38
CA ASP A 191 7.71 -4.35 31.92
C ASP A 191 8.87 -5.22 31.39
N THR A 192 9.89 -5.45 32.22
CA THR A 192 11.16 -6.07 31.81
C THR A 192 11.05 -7.53 31.36
N PRO A 193 10.15 -8.38 31.91
CA PRO A 193 10.07 -9.79 31.52
C PRO A 193 9.37 -10.03 30.17
N SER A 194 8.40 -9.19 29.78
CA SER A 194 7.52 -9.46 28.63
C SER A 194 7.38 -8.28 27.67
N ILE A 195 6.99 -7.09 28.15
CA ILE A 195 6.74 -5.92 27.31
C ILE A 195 8.03 -5.47 26.61
N ILE A 196 9.07 -5.13 27.37
CA ILE A 196 10.33 -4.59 26.82
C ILE A 196 10.99 -5.54 25.81
N PRO A 197 11.14 -6.86 26.07
CA PRO A 197 11.70 -7.78 25.08
C PRO A 197 10.92 -7.82 23.77
N LEU A 198 9.59 -7.80 23.81
CA LEU A 198 8.75 -7.80 22.61
C LEU A 198 8.85 -6.48 21.84
N LEU A 199 8.92 -5.34 22.54
CA LEU A 199 9.16 -4.06 21.88
C LEU A 199 10.54 -4.03 21.21
N LYS A 200 11.60 -4.52 21.87
CA LYS A 200 12.93 -4.64 21.24
C LYS A 200 12.91 -5.53 20.01
N GLN A 201 12.22 -6.66 20.06
CA GLN A 201 12.06 -7.55 18.91
C GLN A 201 11.30 -6.85 17.78
N ALA A 202 10.22 -6.12 18.08
CA ALA A 202 9.48 -5.33 17.09
C ALA A 202 10.38 -4.29 16.41
N MET A 203 11.23 -3.56 17.16
CA MET A 203 12.18 -2.59 16.60
C MET A 203 13.25 -3.25 15.74
N GLN A 204 13.75 -4.43 16.12
CA GLN A 204 14.71 -5.19 15.31
C GLN A 204 14.11 -5.63 13.97
N LEU A 205 12.84 -6.05 13.97
CA LEU A 205 12.11 -6.47 12.78
C LEU A 205 11.69 -5.30 11.89
N ASN A 206 11.31 -4.18 12.51
CA ASN A 206 10.95 -2.95 11.85
C ASN A 206 11.61 -1.73 12.52
N PRO A 207 12.79 -1.30 12.04
CA PRO A 207 13.48 -0.14 12.60
C PRO A 207 12.71 1.19 12.47
N GLN A 208 11.62 1.23 11.69
CA GLN A 208 10.76 2.42 11.56
C GLN A 208 9.56 2.42 12.52
N VAL A 209 9.41 1.38 13.36
CA VAL A 209 8.32 1.33 14.34
C VAL A 209 8.47 2.45 15.36
N ARG A 210 7.34 3.09 15.67
CA ARG A 210 7.23 4.16 16.67
C ARG A 210 6.45 3.66 17.86
N TYR A 211 6.86 4.06 19.06
CA TYR A 211 6.15 3.72 20.29
C TYR A 211 5.48 4.96 20.86
N MET A 212 4.21 4.85 21.21
CA MET A 212 3.50 5.88 21.95
C MET A 212 2.98 5.31 23.26
N ALA A 213 2.82 6.15 24.29
CA ALA A 213 2.38 5.68 25.59
C ALA A 213 1.39 6.60 26.28
N THR A 214 0.59 6.04 27.17
CA THR A 214 -0.36 6.80 27.99
C THR A 214 -0.63 6.09 29.32
N PRO A 215 -0.82 6.82 30.43
CA PRO A 215 -1.33 6.21 31.64
C PRO A 215 -2.87 6.12 31.60
N TRP A 216 -3.41 5.00 32.08
CA TRP A 216 -4.81 4.95 32.50
C TRP A 216 -4.99 5.64 33.85
N SER A 217 -4.00 5.56 34.72
CA SER A 217 -4.03 6.18 36.03
C SER A 217 -2.61 6.54 36.47
N PRO A 218 -2.41 7.69 37.12
CA PRO A 218 -1.21 7.89 37.93
C PRO A 218 -1.22 6.95 39.16
N PRO A 219 -0.11 6.87 39.92
CA PRO A 219 -0.10 6.18 41.22
C PRO A 219 -1.25 6.60 42.13
N ALA A 220 -1.82 5.64 42.87
CA ALA A 220 -3.02 5.84 43.67
C ALA A 220 -2.93 7.03 44.64
N TRP A 221 -1.78 7.21 45.27
CA TRP A 221 -1.50 8.28 46.24
C TRP A 221 -1.53 9.69 45.63
N MET A 222 -1.44 9.82 44.30
CA MET A 222 -1.54 11.10 43.60
C MET A 222 -2.99 11.58 43.43
N LYS A 223 -3.98 10.73 43.71
CA LYS A 223 -5.39 10.97 43.39
C LYS A 223 -6.25 11.24 44.62
N THR A 224 -7.30 12.01 44.42
CA THR A 224 -8.28 12.38 45.48
C THR A 224 -8.99 11.18 46.10
N ASN A 225 -9.11 10.07 45.37
CA ASN A 225 -9.77 8.85 45.84
C ASN A 225 -8.79 7.76 46.35
N ALA A 226 -7.49 8.07 46.41
CA ALA A 226 -6.44 7.15 46.87
C ALA A 226 -6.49 5.75 46.23
N SER A 227 -6.86 5.67 44.95
CA SER A 227 -7.06 4.40 44.23
C SER A 227 -6.60 4.52 42.78
N LEU A 228 -6.13 3.41 42.19
CA LEU A 228 -5.86 3.35 40.76
C LEU A 228 -7.15 3.43 39.93
N LEU A 229 -8.29 2.97 40.46
CA LEU A 229 -9.59 3.03 39.80
C LEU A 229 -10.01 4.46 39.50
N GLY A 230 -10.64 4.68 38.35
CA GLY A 230 -11.20 5.99 37.97
C GLY A 230 -12.18 6.53 39.01
N THR A 231 -12.94 5.64 39.64
CA THR A 231 -13.88 5.92 40.72
C THR A 231 -13.76 4.85 41.80
N SER A 232 -13.89 5.24 43.07
CA SER A 232 -13.89 4.31 44.22
C SER A 232 -15.10 4.62 45.11
N GLY A 233 -16.11 3.74 45.08
CA GLY A 233 -17.43 4.06 45.62
C GLY A 233 -18.05 5.25 44.88
N GLU A 234 -18.47 6.28 45.60
CA GLU A 234 -19.01 7.51 44.99
C GLU A 234 -17.91 8.55 44.65
N GLN A 235 -16.64 8.26 44.96
CA GLN A 235 -15.54 9.21 44.82
C GLN A 235 -14.81 9.03 43.50
N ARG A 236 -14.93 10.04 42.63
CA ARG A 236 -14.12 10.16 41.42
C ARG A 236 -12.66 10.49 41.78
N GLY A 237 -11.73 9.84 41.09
CA GLY A 237 -10.30 10.11 41.19
C GLY A 237 -9.90 11.26 40.27
N ASP A 238 -9.59 12.41 40.86
CA ASP A 238 -9.00 13.58 40.22
C ASP A 238 -7.52 13.70 40.68
N LEU A 239 -6.67 14.34 39.87
CA LEU A 239 -5.28 14.60 40.27
C LEU A 239 -5.23 15.61 41.41
N THR A 240 -4.53 15.30 42.50
CA THR A 240 -4.34 16.25 43.60
C THR A 240 -3.47 17.43 43.18
N ALA A 241 -3.72 18.62 43.75
CA ALA A 241 -2.95 19.83 43.43
C ALA A 241 -1.44 19.67 43.67
N SER A 242 -1.05 18.88 44.69
CA SER A 242 0.35 18.57 45.00
C SER A 242 1.02 17.64 43.99
N ALA A 243 0.25 16.84 43.25
CA ALA A 243 0.79 15.80 42.37
C ALA A 243 1.16 16.29 40.96
N TYR A 244 0.76 17.50 40.54
CA TYR A 244 1.03 17.99 39.18
C TYR A 244 2.51 17.98 38.80
N LYS A 245 3.39 18.44 39.70
CA LYS A 245 4.84 18.44 39.43
C LYS A 245 5.40 17.03 39.44
N THR A 246 5.00 16.20 40.41
CA THR A 246 5.51 14.84 40.54
C THR A 246 5.03 13.94 39.40
N LEU A 247 3.81 14.11 38.92
CA LEU A 247 3.32 13.40 37.74
C LEU A 247 4.17 13.74 36.50
N ALA A 248 4.54 15.00 36.29
CA ALA A 248 5.46 15.35 35.19
C ALA A 248 6.83 14.66 35.35
N ALA A 249 7.36 14.58 36.56
CA ALA A 249 8.59 13.83 36.85
C ALA A 249 8.44 12.32 36.61
N TYR A 250 7.24 11.76 36.85
CA TYR A 250 6.92 10.35 36.57
C TYR A 250 6.98 10.06 35.06
N PHE A 251 6.42 10.95 34.22
CA PHE A 251 6.57 10.87 32.77
C PHE A 251 8.03 10.94 32.33
N VAL A 252 8.82 11.87 32.89
CA VAL A 252 10.26 11.98 32.58
C VAL A 252 11.01 10.69 32.94
N LYS A 253 10.81 10.15 34.15
CA LYS A 253 11.46 8.90 34.59
C LYS A 253 11.09 7.72 33.68
N PHE A 254 9.81 7.59 33.30
CA PHE A 254 9.37 6.56 32.38
C PHE A 254 10.03 6.68 31.00
N LEU A 255 10.03 7.88 30.42
CA LEU A 255 10.65 8.14 29.12
C LEU A 255 12.16 7.89 29.13
N GLN A 256 12.86 8.32 30.17
CA GLN A 256 14.29 8.06 30.35
C GLN A 256 14.59 6.58 30.48
N ALA A 257 13.84 5.84 31.32
CA ALA A 257 14.05 4.42 31.53
C ALA A 257 13.84 3.60 30.24
N TYR A 258 12.81 3.93 29.44
CA TYR A 258 12.61 3.31 28.13
C TYR A 258 13.71 3.71 27.12
N GLN A 259 14.14 4.97 27.10
CA GLN A 259 15.22 5.43 26.24
C GLN A 259 16.57 4.77 26.57
N GLU A 260 16.90 4.59 27.85
CA GLU A 260 18.11 3.89 28.32
C GLU A 260 18.14 2.42 27.86
N LEU A 261 16.97 1.81 27.71
CA LEU A 261 16.83 0.47 27.16
C LEU A 261 16.86 0.43 25.63
N GLY A 262 17.02 1.57 24.95
CA GLY A 262 17.02 1.68 23.49
C GLY A 262 15.63 1.73 22.86
N LEU A 263 14.60 2.08 23.63
CA LEU A 263 13.21 2.20 23.18
C LEU A 263 12.69 3.64 23.34
N PRO A 264 13.27 4.64 22.63
CA PRO A 264 12.78 6.01 22.73
C PRO A 264 11.32 6.10 22.30
N LEU A 265 10.49 6.80 23.08
CA LEU A 265 9.08 6.97 22.75
C LEU A 265 8.87 8.17 21.82
N TYR A 266 8.04 7.95 20.81
CA TYR A 266 7.66 8.93 19.80
C TYR A 266 6.67 9.96 20.34
N ALA A 267 5.69 9.51 21.12
CA ALA A 267 4.61 10.36 21.63
C ALA A 267 4.07 9.86 22.97
N ILE A 268 3.48 10.76 23.75
CA ILE A 268 2.71 10.46 24.95
C ILE A 268 1.39 11.22 24.94
N THR A 269 0.39 10.71 25.66
CA THR A 269 -0.78 11.50 26.06
C THR A 269 -0.80 11.65 27.60
N PRO A 270 -1.26 12.79 28.15
CA PRO A 270 -1.27 12.98 29.60
C PRO A 270 -2.18 12.00 30.37
N GLN A 271 -3.24 11.52 29.73
CA GLN A 271 -4.24 10.65 30.36
C GLN A 271 -5.04 9.93 29.26
N ASN A 272 -5.24 8.63 29.40
CA ASN A 272 -6.20 7.87 28.60
C ASN A 272 -7.64 8.22 29.00
N GLU A 273 -8.49 8.53 28.03
CA GLU A 273 -9.94 8.79 28.21
C GLU A 273 -10.27 9.65 29.44
N PRO A 274 -9.79 10.90 29.51
CA PRO A 274 -9.84 11.73 30.70
C PRO A 274 -11.26 12.09 31.19
N LEU A 275 -12.30 11.83 30.40
CA LEU A 275 -13.71 12.04 30.79
C LEU A 275 -14.46 10.73 31.11
N SER A 276 -13.79 9.57 31.14
CA SER A 276 -14.38 8.24 31.38
C SER A 276 -13.90 7.54 32.68
N PRO A 277 -13.86 8.18 33.86
CA PRO A 277 -13.46 7.51 35.09
C PRO A 277 -14.50 6.45 35.50
N VAL A 278 -14.07 5.19 35.68
CA VAL A 278 -14.93 4.06 36.07
C VAL A 278 -14.45 3.37 37.35
N GLU A 279 -15.32 2.55 37.94
CA GLU A 279 -15.02 1.78 39.16
C GLU A 279 -14.40 0.39 38.89
N THR A 280 -14.23 0.01 37.62
CA THR A 280 -13.88 -1.38 37.24
C THR A 280 -12.42 -1.56 36.83
N TYR A 281 -11.75 -0.50 36.39
CA TYR A 281 -10.36 -0.55 35.92
C TYR A 281 -9.65 0.80 36.16
N PRO A 282 -8.31 0.86 35.99
CA PRO A 282 -7.56 2.10 36.22
C PRO A 282 -8.07 3.28 35.38
N GLY A 283 -8.12 4.46 35.97
CA GLY A 283 -8.68 5.65 35.31
C GLY A 283 -8.36 6.91 36.10
N MET A 284 -8.46 8.08 35.48
CA MET A 284 -8.48 9.36 36.20
C MET A 284 -9.31 10.38 35.43
N ASN A 285 -10.12 11.14 36.15
CA ASN A 285 -10.77 12.30 35.58
C ASN A 285 -9.75 13.43 35.39
N PHE A 286 -9.65 13.96 34.18
CA PHE A 286 -8.70 15.03 33.88
C PHE A 286 -9.32 16.08 32.94
N PRO A 287 -10.06 17.07 33.46
CA PRO A 287 -10.72 18.08 32.65
C PRO A 287 -9.77 18.87 31.75
N ALA A 288 -10.27 19.41 30.63
CA ALA A 288 -9.43 20.14 29.67
C ALA A 288 -8.62 21.29 30.28
N LEU A 289 -9.16 22.00 31.28
CA LEU A 289 -8.44 23.07 31.99
C LEU A 289 -7.28 22.55 32.84
N ASP A 290 -7.43 21.35 33.39
CA ASP A 290 -6.44 20.68 34.22
C ASP A 290 -5.33 20.13 33.33
N GLU A 291 -5.66 19.49 32.20
CA GLU A 291 -4.67 19.08 31.19
C GLU A 291 -3.92 20.30 30.63
N THR A 292 -4.62 21.40 30.32
CA THR A 292 -4.00 22.66 29.89
C THR A 292 -2.98 23.15 30.91
N SER A 293 -3.36 23.16 32.20
CA SER A 293 -2.52 23.64 33.29
C SER A 293 -1.34 22.72 33.56
N PHE A 294 -1.53 21.41 33.45
CA PHE A 294 -0.48 20.42 33.57
C PHE A 294 0.56 20.55 32.47
N ILE A 295 0.12 20.65 31.21
CA ILE A 295 1.02 20.78 30.06
C ILE A 295 1.86 22.05 30.17
N LYS A 296 1.23 23.21 30.38
CA LYS A 296 1.95 24.49 30.35
C LYS A 296 2.87 24.71 31.55
N ASN A 297 2.48 24.23 32.74
CA ASN A 297 3.21 24.52 33.98
C ASN A 297 4.13 23.38 34.44
N ASN A 298 3.93 22.14 33.97
CA ASN A 298 4.64 20.97 34.49
C ASN A 298 5.19 20.08 33.35
N LEU A 299 4.34 19.38 32.60
CA LEU A 299 4.79 18.35 31.66
C LEU A 299 5.67 18.92 30.53
N GLY A 300 5.23 19.98 29.86
CA GLY A 300 6.00 20.61 28.78
C GLY A 300 7.38 21.09 29.24
N PRO A 301 7.47 21.93 30.28
CA PRO A 301 8.75 22.34 30.86
C PRO A 301 9.64 21.18 31.33
N ALA A 302 9.07 20.15 31.95
CA ALA A 302 9.83 18.99 32.44
C ALA A 302 10.47 18.19 31.28
N LEU A 303 9.77 18.02 30.15
CA LEU A 303 10.34 17.37 28.97
C LEU A 303 11.43 18.23 28.31
N GLU A 304 11.24 19.56 28.21
CA GLU A 304 12.27 20.48 27.71
C GLU A 304 13.53 20.43 28.59
N GLU A 305 13.38 20.50 29.92
CA GLU A 305 14.49 20.44 30.89
C GLU A 305 15.24 19.09 30.82
N ALA A 306 14.51 17.99 30.66
CA ALA A 306 15.08 16.66 30.52
C ALA A 306 15.63 16.36 29.10
N ASN A 307 15.49 17.30 28.15
CA ASN A 307 15.84 17.14 26.74
C ASN A 307 15.21 15.89 26.09
N LEU A 308 13.94 15.64 26.41
CA LEU A 308 13.16 14.53 25.87
C LEU A 308 12.30 15.01 24.70
N ALA A 309 12.45 14.34 23.55
CA ALA A 309 11.81 14.74 22.30
C ALA A 309 10.40 14.17 22.08
N ALA A 310 9.84 13.45 23.07
CA ALA A 310 8.52 12.83 22.95
C ALA A 310 7.45 13.89 22.69
N LYS A 311 6.61 13.66 21.67
CA LYS A 311 5.49 14.54 21.36
C LYS A 311 4.42 14.45 22.46
N ILE A 312 3.83 15.58 22.85
CA ILE A 312 2.63 15.59 23.68
C ILE A 312 1.40 15.64 22.76
N LEU A 313 0.57 14.60 22.84
CA LEU A 313 -0.74 14.52 22.19
C LEU A 313 -1.81 14.71 23.27
N ILE A 314 -2.77 15.60 23.01
CA ILE A 314 -3.80 15.94 24.00
C ILE A 314 -5.07 15.12 23.81
N TYR A 315 -5.94 15.15 24.82
CA TYR A 315 -7.30 14.59 24.84
C TYR A 315 -7.41 13.06 24.89
N ASP A 316 -6.96 12.33 23.88
CA ASP A 316 -6.93 10.84 23.86
C ASP A 316 -8.29 10.19 24.19
N GLN A 317 -9.35 10.65 23.52
CA GLN A 317 -10.73 10.17 23.70
C GLN A 317 -11.58 10.41 22.43
N ASN A 318 -12.88 10.13 22.50
CA ASN A 318 -13.82 10.01 21.38
C ASN A 318 -14.07 11.30 20.57
N TRP A 319 -14.53 11.16 19.33
CA TRP A 319 -14.81 12.28 18.43
C TRP A 319 -16.01 13.17 18.86
N ASP A 320 -16.75 12.80 19.90
CA ASP A 320 -17.99 13.44 20.32
C ASP A 320 -17.81 14.64 21.26
N GLN A 321 -16.62 14.86 21.84
CA GLN A 321 -16.32 16.02 22.70
C GLN A 321 -15.22 16.94 22.16
N PRO A 322 -15.35 17.52 20.95
CA PRO A 322 -14.31 18.38 20.37
C PRO A 322 -14.03 19.67 21.14
N GLY A 323 -14.93 20.07 22.05
CA GLY A 323 -14.70 21.20 22.93
C GLY A 323 -13.46 21.02 23.81
N TYR A 324 -13.11 19.77 24.16
CA TYR A 324 -11.94 19.46 24.98
C TYR A 324 -10.64 19.89 24.29
N PRO A 325 -10.25 19.35 23.12
CA PRO A 325 -9.00 19.74 22.48
C PRO A 325 -8.99 21.20 22.05
N LEU A 326 -10.14 21.76 21.63
CA LEU A 326 -10.24 23.19 21.33
C LEU A 326 -9.90 24.07 22.55
N LYS A 327 -10.30 23.64 23.75
CA LYS A 327 -9.99 24.36 24.99
C LYS A 327 -8.49 24.36 25.28
N VAL A 328 -7.83 23.21 25.18
CA VAL A 328 -6.38 23.10 25.40
C VAL A 328 -5.60 23.90 24.35
N LEU A 329 -5.96 23.75 23.08
CA LEU A 329 -5.30 24.45 21.97
C LEU A 329 -5.51 25.97 21.99
N SER A 330 -6.53 26.47 22.70
CA SER A 330 -6.77 27.92 22.83
C SER A 330 -5.81 28.65 23.76
N ASP A 331 -5.07 27.94 24.63
CA ASP A 331 -4.03 28.54 25.50
C ASP A 331 -2.65 28.44 24.81
N PRO A 332 -2.05 29.56 24.35
CA PRO A 332 -0.77 29.53 23.65
C PRO A 332 0.39 28.93 24.46
N SER A 333 0.32 29.02 25.80
CA SER A 333 1.37 28.52 26.69
C SER A 333 1.35 27.00 26.79
N ALA A 334 0.18 26.38 26.69
CA ALA A 334 0.05 24.93 26.54
C ALA A 334 0.32 24.52 25.09
N GLN A 335 -0.32 25.21 24.14
CA GLN A 335 -0.29 24.89 22.71
C GLN A 335 1.13 24.76 22.14
N ARG A 336 2.11 25.53 22.62
CA ARG A 336 3.51 25.43 22.17
C ARG A 336 4.15 24.06 22.41
N TYR A 337 3.70 23.31 23.42
CA TYR A 337 4.20 21.97 23.73
C TYR A 337 3.39 20.85 23.05
N VAL A 338 2.18 21.17 22.57
CA VAL A 338 1.26 20.19 21.98
C VAL A 338 1.61 19.94 20.52
N ALA A 339 1.84 18.69 20.15
CA ALA A 339 2.09 18.29 18.75
C ALA A 339 0.79 18.03 17.98
N GLY A 340 -0.27 17.59 18.66
CA GLY A 340 -1.53 17.24 18.02
C GLY A 340 -2.58 16.72 19.00
N THR A 341 -3.71 16.28 18.46
CA THR A 341 -4.81 15.68 19.22
C THR A 341 -4.91 14.19 18.96
N ALA A 342 -5.05 13.42 20.03
CA ALA A 342 -5.31 11.99 20.01
C ALA A 342 -6.81 11.70 20.11
N TRP A 343 -7.29 10.70 19.37
CA TRP A 343 -8.71 10.37 19.24
C TRP A 343 -9.00 8.88 19.32
N HIS A 344 -10.13 8.55 19.91
CA HIS A 344 -10.72 7.22 19.96
C HIS A 344 -11.99 7.14 19.10
N CYS A 345 -12.41 5.93 18.77
CA CYS A 345 -13.46 5.67 17.79
C CYS A 345 -14.84 5.33 18.38
N TYR A 346 -15.00 5.31 19.70
CA TYR A 346 -16.16 4.70 20.36
C TYR A 346 -17.43 5.56 20.26
N ALA A 347 -17.29 6.87 20.05
CA ALA A 347 -18.40 7.79 19.84
C ALA A 347 -18.02 8.96 18.91
N GLY A 348 -19.03 9.56 18.28
CA GLY A 348 -18.87 10.71 17.40
C GLY A 348 -18.52 10.35 15.95
N ASP A 349 -17.98 11.33 15.21
CA ASP A 349 -17.70 11.21 13.79
C ASP A 349 -16.30 11.78 13.44
N PRO A 350 -15.49 11.06 12.62
CA PRO A 350 -14.11 11.45 12.33
C PRO A 350 -13.99 12.80 11.59
N SER A 351 -15.04 13.34 10.99
CA SER A 351 -15.01 14.67 10.35
C SER A 351 -14.66 15.80 11.31
N VAL A 352 -14.82 15.58 12.62
CA VAL A 352 -14.40 16.53 13.65
C VAL A 352 -12.89 16.79 13.61
N MET A 353 -12.10 15.77 13.26
CA MET A 353 -10.66 15.89 13.12
C MET A 353 -10.29 16.86 12.00
N THR A 354 -11.03 16.83 10.88
CA THR A 354 -10.88 17.79 9.79
C THR A 354 -11.20 19.22 10.25
N LYS A 355 -12.26 19.41 11.04
CA LYS A 355 -12.62 20.74 11.58
C LYS A 355 -11.55 21.30 12.50
N ILE A 356 -10.97 20.46 13.35
CA ILE A 356 -9.88 20.86 14.26
C ILE A 356 -8.60 21.14 13.47
N HIS A 357 -8.25 20.31 12.49
CA HIS A 357 -7.12 20.58 11.60
C HIS A 357 -7.30 21.90 10.85
N GLN A 358 -8.48 22.22 10.34
CA GLN A 358 -8.75 23.52 9.69
C GLN A 358 -8.59 24.71 10.64
N THR A 359 -8.91 24.52 11.92
CA THR A 359 -8.78 25.57 12.95
C THR A 359 -7.32 25.73 13.40
N TYR A 360 -6.59 24.62 13.53
CA TYR A 360 -5.20 24.56 13.99
C TYR A 360 -4.35 23.73 13.01
N PRO A 361 -4.05 24.23 11.80
CA PRO A 361 -3.42 23.45 10.73
C PRO A 361 -1.98 23.02 11.00
N SER A 362 -1.32 23.64 11.98
CA SER A 362 0.00 23.24 12.46
C SER A 362 -0.04 22.11 13.49
N LYS A 363 -1.24 21.66 13.90
CA LYS A 363 -1.44 20.59 14.87
C LYS A 363 -1.93 19.34 14.14
N ASP A 364 -1.26 18.25 14.45
CA ASP A 364 -1.51 16.95 13.86
C ASP A 364 -2.70 16.25 14.52
N THR A 365 -3.20 15.21 13.87
CA THR A 365 -4.28 14.35 14.36
C THR A 365 -3.82 12.90 14.37
N TYR A 366 -4.16 12.17 15.43
CA TYR A 366 -3.81 10.75 15.61
C TYR A 366 -5.04 9.99 16.11
N VAL A 367 -5.34 8.84 15.50
CA VAL A 367 -6.26 7.87 16.11
C VAL A 367 -5.39 6.87 16.87
N THR A 368 -5.56 6.84 18.17
CA THR A 368 -4.63 6.23 19.13
C THR A 368 -5.21 4.98 19.78
N GLU A 369 -6.53 4.80 19.71
CA GLU A 369 -7.18 3.59 20.16
C GLU A 369 -8.49 3.35 19.41
N CYS A 370 -8.75 2.09 19.09
CA CYS A 370 -10.06 1.63 18.71
C CYS A 370 -10.19 0.12 18.88
N SER A 371 -11.23 -0.31 19.59
CA SER A 371 -11.65 -1.71 19.60
C SER A 371 -12.83 -1.91 18.64
N THR A 372 -12.56 -2.55 17.50
CA THR A 372 -13.58 -2.88 16.50
C THR A 372 -14.03 -4.33 16.67
N GLY A 373 -15.31 -4.61 16.40
CA GLY A 373 -15.83 -5.97 16.52
C GLY A 373 -17.34 -6.08 16.27
N GLN A 374 -17.79 -7.30 15.95
CA GLN A 374 -19.19 -7.62 15.63
C GLN A 374 -20.16 -7.40 16.82
N SER A 375 -19.62 -7.22 18.03
CA SER A 375 -20.36 -6.90 19.26
C SER A 375 -20.82 -5.44 19.36
N GLY A 376 -20.44 -4.57 18.43
CA GLY A 376 -20.90 -3.17 18.40
C GLY A 376 -20.18 -2.23 19.36
N ILE A 377 -18.94 -2.55 19.75
CA ILE A 377 -18.11 -1.69 20.63
C ILE A 377 -17.84 -0.33 19.97
N ALA A 378 -17.45 -0.37 18.70
CA ALA A 378 -17.25 0.82 17.88
C ALA A 378 -18.28 0.81 16.73
N PRO A 379 -18.75 1.98 16.29
CA PRO A 379 -19.70 2.11 15.18
C PRO A 379 -19.07 1.77 13.81
N LEU A 380 -17.74 1.73 13.71
CA LEU A 380 -17.00 1.45 12.48
C LEU A 380 -16.31 0.08 12.56
N SER A 381 -16.31 -0.64 11.45
CA SER A 381 -15.37 -1.75 11.25
C SER A 381 -13.93 -1.25 11.19
N ALA A 382 -12.95 -2.14 11.36
CA ALA A 382 -11.53 -1.76 11.29
C ALA A 382 -11.16 -1.10 9.96
N ILE A 383 -11.71 -1.56 8.83
CA ILE A 383 -11.38 -0.98 7.53
C ILE A 383 -12.01 0.40 7.34
N GLU A 384 -13.25 0.61 7.78
CA GLU A 384 -13.90 1.93 7.76
C GLU A 384 -13.16 2.91 8.66
N LEU A 385 -12.74 2.47 9.85
CA LEU A 385 -11.90 3.27 10.75
C LEU A 385 -10.62 3.72 10.05
N LEU A 386 -9.88 2.80 9.44
CA LEU A 386 -8.61 3.07 8.77
C LEU A 386 -8.77 4.07 7.62
N ILE A 387 -9.78 3.86 6.76
CA ILE A 387 -10.08 4.73 5.62
C ILE A 387 -10.54 6.10 6.10
N ARG A 388 -11.61 6.16 6.90
CA ARG A 388 -12.26 7.43 7.27
C ARG A 388 -11.36 8.28 8.17
N SER A 389 -10.56 7.68 9.04
CA SER A 389 -9.63 8.44 9.88
C SER A 389 -8.55 9.10 9.04
N THR A 390 -7.96 8.39 8.08
CA THR A 390 -6.92 8.95 7.20
C THR A 390 -7.49 9.96 6.19
N GLN A 391 -8.73 9.79 5.74
CA GLN A 391 -9.45 10.83 4.99
C GLN A 391 -9.64 12.11 5.82
N ASN A 392 -9.68 12.00 7.15
CA ASN A 392 -9.85 13.10 8.10
C ASN A 392 -8.55 13.46 8.85
N TRP A 393 -7.44 13.51 8.13
CA TRP A 393 -6.14 14.01 8.59
C TRP A 393 -5.40 13.19 9.66
N ALA A 394 -5.92 12.03 10.06
CA ALA A 394 -5.17 11.15 10.96
C ALA A 394 -3.85 10.71 10.31
N LYS A 395 -2.75 10.89 11.04
CA LYS A 395 -1.40 10.44 10.66
C LYS A 395 -1.13 9.01 11.09
N SER A 396 -1.86 8.53 12.09
CA SER A 396 -1.85 7.13 12.51
C SER A 396 -3.24 6.63 12.87
N VAL A 397 -3.41 5.31 12.80
CA VAL A 397 -4.56 4.60 13.34
C VAL A 397 -4.05 3.38 14.09
N VAL A 398 -4.41 3.29 15.37
CA VAL A 398 -4.00 2.23 16.28
C VAL A 398 -5.24 1.48 16.74
N LEU A 399 -5.31 0.18 16.43
CA LEU A 399 -6.31 -0.71 17.01
C LEU A 399 -5.91 -1.06 18.45
N TRP A 400 -6.84 -1.57 19.25
CA TRP A 400 -6.56 -1.78 20.67
C TRP A 400 -5.60 -2.96 20.92
N ASN A 401 -6.06 -4.14 21.31
CA ASN A 401 -5.13 -5.22 21.67
C ASN A 401 -4.44 -5.86 20.43
N ILE A 402 -3.12 -6.11 20.51
CA ILE A 402 -2.44 -6.99 19.54
C ILE A 402 -2.94 -8.43 19.70
N ALA A 403 -2.96 -8.95 20.94
CA ALA A 403 -3.37 -10.32 21.21
C ALA A 403 -4.31 -10.39 22.41
N LEU A 404 -5.35 -11.22 22.28
CA LEU A 404 -6.24 -11.63 23.36
C LEU A 404 -6.40 -13.15 23.33
N ASP A 405 -6.84 -13.74 24.44
CA ASP A 405 -7.16 -15.16 24.46
C ASP A 405 -8.53 -15.48 23.83
N THR A 406 -8.90 -16.76 23.81
CA THR A 406 -10.19 -17.23 23.28
C THR A 406 -11.42 -16.68 24.03
N SER A 407 -11.22 -16.11 25.22
CA SER A 407 -12.25 -15.48 26.04
C SER A 407 -12.19 -13.95 26.01
N GLY A 408 -11.29 -13.36 25.20
CA GLY A 408 -11.14 -11.92 25.06
C GLY A 408 -10.40 -11.26 26.23
N GLY A 409 -9.58 -11.99 26.98
CA GLY A 409 -8.79 -11.48 28.10
C GLY A 409 -7.32 -11.94 28.04
N PRO A 410 -6.62 -12.00 29.19
CA PRO A 410 -7.04 -11.52 30.53
C PRO A 410 -7.35 -10.02 30.61
N LYS A 411 -8.16 -9.61 31.60
CA LYS A 411 -8.54 -8.20 31.84
C LYS A 411 -8.79 -7.92 33.32
N VAL A 412 -8.74 -6.64 33.70
CA VAL A 412 -9.08 -6.14 35.04
C VAL A 412 -10.56 -5.78 35.09
N GLY A 413 -11.25 -6.22 36.16
CA GLY A 413 -12.67 -5.97 36.36
C GLY A 413 -13.52 -6.46 35.18
N ILE A 414 -14.52 -5.66 34.79
CA ILE A 414 -15.32 -5.95 33.58
C ILE A 414 -14.50 -5.70 32.31
N GLY A 415 -13.55 -4.75 32.35
CA GLY A 415 -12.77 -4.27 31.21
C GLY A 415 -13.65 -4.01 29.97
N CYS A 416 -13.13 -4.33 28.79
CA CYS A 416 -13.93 -4.34 27.57
C CYS A 416 -14.61 -5.70 27.33
N GLU A 417 -15.93 -5.69 27.14
CA GLU A 417 -16.71 -6.87 26.72
C GLU A 417 -16.79 -6.96 25.20
N GLY A 418 -16.43 -8.13 24.65
CA GLY A 418 -16.45 -8.38 23.20
C GLY A 418 -15.27 -7.77 22.43
N CYS A 419 -14.26 -7.21 23.13
CA CYS A 419 -13.04 -6.75 22.49
C CYS A 419 -12.33 -7.92 21.80
N THR A 420 -11.77 -7.65 20.62
CA THR A 420 -10.98 -8.62 19.87
C THR A 420 -9.58 -8.07 19.62
N GLY A 421 -8.58 -8.93 19.70
CA GLY A 421 -7.22 -8.58 19.29
C GLY A 421 -7.02 -8.72 17.78
N LEU A 422 -5.82 -8.38 17.29
CA LEU A 422 -5.38 -8.82 15.95
C LEU A 422 -5.20 -10.34 15.91
N VAL A 423 -4.84 -10.93 17.05
CA VAL A 423 -4.57 -12.35 17.19
C VAL A 423 -5.33 -12.91 18.38
N THR A 424 -5.93 -14.09 18.19
CA THR A 424 -6.49 -14.90 19.28
C THR A 424 -5.50 -16.00 19.64
N ILE A 425 -5.12 -16.09 20.91
CA ILE A 425 -4.19 -17.10 21.45
C ILE A 425 -4.95 -18.07 22.35
N ASP A 426 -4.90 -19.36 22.02
CA ASP A 426 -5.37 -20.43 22.90
C ASP A 426 -4.24 -20.81 23.87
N GLN A 427 -4.39 -20.40 25.14
CA GLN A 427 -3.39 -20.63 26.18
C GLN A 427 -3.25 -22.12 26.53
N ALA A 428 -4.26 -22.96 26.29
CA ALA A 428 -4.20 -24.39 26.60
C ALA A 428 -3.36 -25.16 25.58
N THR A 429 -3.35 -24.73 24.32
CA THR A 429 -2.62 -25.41 23.23
C THR A 429 -1.38 -24.63 22.76
N GLY A 430 -1.29 -23.36 23.13
CA GLY A 430 -0.32 -22.39 22.62
C GLY A 430 -0.50 -22.08 21.13
N GLN A 431 -1.64 -22.42 20.53
CA GLN A 431 -1.96 -22.11 19.14
C GLN A 431 -2.52 -20.69 19.02
N TYR A 432 -2.36 -20.07 17.85
CA TYR A 432 -2.92 -18.75 17.59
C TYR A 432 -3.57 -18.65 16.21
N SER A 433 -4.48 -17.70 16.06
CA SER A 433 -5.16 -17.40 14.79
C SER A 433 -5.31 -15.89 14.56
N TYR A 434 -5.30 -15.48 13.31
CA TYR A 434 -5.48 -14.08 12.91
C TYR A 434 -6.96 -13.72 12.78
N THR A 435 -7.36 -12.61 13.37
CA THR A 435 -8.73 -12.10 13.33
C THR A 435 -9.00 -11.29 12.05
N GLU A 436 -10.25 -10.89 11.83
CA GLU A 436 -10.62 -9.95 10.75
C GLU A 436 -9.84 -8.63 10.84
N ASN A 437 -9.67 -8.11 12.06
CA ASN A 437 -8.92 -6.88 12.33
C ASN A 437 -7.45 -6.97 11.86
N TYR A 438 -6.81 -8.14 11.94
CA TYR A 438 -5.47 -8.36 11.38
C TYR A 438 -5.44 -8.11 9.88
N TYR A 439 -6.36 -8.70 9.12
CA TYR A 439 -6.41 -8.55 7.68
C TYR A 439 -6.83 -7.14 7.25
N HIS A 440 -7.75 -6.52 7.98
CA HIS A 440 -8.17 -5.14 7.73
C HIS A 440 -7.01 -4.15 7.93
N LEU A 441 -6.26 -4.30 9.03
CA LEU A 441 -5.05 -3.51 9.28
C LEU A 441 -4.01 -3.72 8.17
N ALA A 442 -3.84 -4.97 7.70
CA ALA A 442 -2.89 -5.32 6.64
C ALA A 442 -3.09 -4.56 5.33
N HIS A 443 -4.34 -4.23 4.99
CA HIS A 443 -4.66 -3.48 3.76
C HIS A 443 -4.05 -2.07 3.74
N LEU A 444 -3.69 -1.51 4.90
CA LEU A 444 -2.95 -0.25 5.01
C LEU A 444 -1.51 -0.48 5.48
N SER A 445 -1.30 -1.13 6.63
CA SER A 445 0.02 -1.21 7.28
C SER A 445 1.09 -1.84 6.38
N LYS A 446 0.73 -2.85 5.59
CA LYS A 446 1.67 -3.57 4.72
C LYS A 446 2.07 -2.75 3.49
N PHE A 447 1.20 -1.87 3.02
CA PHE A 447 1.36 -1.20 1.72
C PHE A 447 1.74 0.26 1.84
N VAL A 448 1.34 0.93 2.93
CA VAL A 448 1.56 2.35 3.21
C VAL A 448 2.64 2.46 4.29
N VAL A 449 3.87 2.77 3.88
CA VAL A 449 5.02 2.80 4.79
C VAL A 449 5.16 4.16 5.50
N PRO A 450 5.79 4.22 6.68
CA PRO A 450 6.11 5.49 7.34
C PRO A 450 6.74 6.51 6.39
N GLY A 451 6.21 7.73 6.41
CA GLY A 451 6.63 8.81 5.54
C GLY A 451 5.87 8.92 4.22
N ALA A 452 4.95 8.00 3.92
CA ALA A 452 4.00 8.14 2.83
C ALA A 452 3.14 9.40 3.01
N TYR A 453 2.66 9.98 1.93
CA TYR A 453 1.65 11.04 1.98
C TYR A 453 0.30 10.47 1.59
N ARG A 454 -0.77 10.84 2.31
CA ARG A 454 -2.11 10.76 1.72
C ARG A 454 -2.15 11.70 0.53
N ILE A 455 -2.66 11.23 -0.60
CA ILE A 455 -2.84 12.03 -1.82
C ILE A 455 -4.32 12.20 -2.13
N ALA A 456 -4.64 13.18 -2.97
CA ALA A 456 -6.03 13.47 -3.29
C ALA A 456 -6.64 12.32 -4.08
N SER A 457 -7.88 12.01 -3.74
CA SER A 457 -8.72 11.03 -4.42
C SER A 457 -10.10 11.66 -4.50
N THR A 458 -10.55 12.01 -5.71
CA THR A 458 -11.90 12.57 -5.91
C THR A 458 -12.83 11.51 -6.44
N VAL A 459 -14.02 11.41 -5.84
CA VAL A 459 -15.02 10.40 -6.22
C VAL A 459 -16.06 11.03 -7.14
N THR A 460 -16.12 10.56 -8.39
CA THR A 460 -17.28 10.81 -9.27
C THR A 460 -18.23 9.64 -9.12
N ARG A 461 -19.36 9.83 -8.41
CA ARG A 461 -20.34 8.77 -8.16
C ARG A 461 -21.15 8.45 -9.43
N ALA A 462 -21.50 7.19 -9.62
CA ALA A 462 -22.52 6.81 -10.60
C ALA A 462 -23.87 7.45 -10.26
N SER A 463 -24.71 7.69 -11.26
CA SER A 463 -25.97 8.45 -11.12
C SER A 463 -27.10 7.75 -10.34
N PHE A 464 -26.86 6.56 -9.78
CA PHE A 464 -27.85 5.81 -9.00
C PHE A 464 -27.59 5.97 -7.48
N PRO A 465 -28.64 6.04 -6.65
CA PRO A 465 -28.47 6.14 -5.20
C PRO A 465 -27.82 4.85 -4.67
N TYR A 466 -26.75 5.03 -3.89
CA TYR A 466 -26.14 3.96 -3.11
C TYR A 466 -26.38 4.26 -1.63
N ASP A 467 -27.12 3.40 -0.95
CA ASP A 467 -27.32 3.50 0.51
C ASP A 467 -26.03 3.20 1.29
N SER A 468 -25.07 2.52 0.67
CA SER A 468 -23.76 2.19 1.25
C SER A 468 -22.70 2.28 0.15
N PRO A 469 -22.22 3.49 -0.15
CA PRO A 469 -21.39 3.70 -1.31
C PRO A 469 -19.94 3.25 -1.03
N LEU A 470 -19.21 2.84 -2.07
CA LEU A 470 -17.79 2.46 -1.95
C LEU A 470 -16.97 3.53 -1.23
N GLU A 471 -16.06 3.08 -0.37
CA GLU A 471 -15.11 3.91 0.37
C GLU A 471 -13.69 3.68 -0.14
N GLU A 472 -12.87 4.72 -0.17
CA GLU A 472 -11.50 4.64 -0.67
C GLU A 472 -10.53 5.52 0.11
N VAL A 473 -9.24 5.23 0.01
CA VAL A 473 -8.19 6.21 0.31
C VAL A 473 -6.96 5.94 -0.56
N ALA A 474 -6.23 7.00 -0.92
CA ALA A 474 -5.04 6.93 -1.75
C ALA A 474 -3.80 7.50 -1.06
N PHE A 475 -2.65 6.87 -1.30
CA PHE A 475 -1.36 7.26 -0.75
C PHE A 475 -0.24 7.21 -1.79
N GLN A 476 0.81 8.00 -1.53
CA GLN A 476 2.09 7.90 -2.20
C GLN A 476 3.19 7.59 -1.18
N ASN A 477 3.85 6.45 -1.34
CA ASN A 477 5.00 6.07 -0.54
C ASN A 477 6.26 6.90 -0.90
N PRO A 478 7.28 6.92 -0.02
CA PRO A 478 8.56 7.59 -0.30
C PRO A 478 9.28 7.08 -1.55
N ASP A 479 9.11 5.79 -1.89
CA ASP A 479 9.64 5.18 -3.12
C ASP A 479 8.90 5.61 -4.40
N GLY A 480 7.85 6.44 -4.27
CA GLY A 480 7.01 6.93 -5.35
C GLY A 480 5.87 6.00 -5.75
N SER A 481 5.79 4.79 -5.18
CA SER A 481 4.68 3.87 -5.41
C SER A 481 3.36 4.45 -4.89
N LYS A 482 2.28 4.13 -5.60
CA LYS A 482 0.93 4.53 -5.25
C LYS A 482 0.19 3.35 -4.65
N VAL A 483 -0.60 3.64 -3.64
CA VAL A 483 -1.45 2.66 -2.96
C VAL A 483 -2.85 3.22 -2.92
N VAL A 484 -3.83 2.42 -3.34
CA VAL A 484 -5.25 2.76 -3.21
C VAL A 484 -5.95 1.61 -2.54
N VAL A 485 -6.62 1.89 -1.42
CA VAL A 485 -7.45 0.93 -0.71
C VAL A 485 -8.90 1.24 -1.02
N VAL A 486 -9.69 0.23 -1.37
CA VAL A 486 -11.13 0.35 -1.63
C VAL A 486 -11.88 -0.68 -0.81
N TYR A 487 -12.93 -0.25 -0.13
CA TYR A 487 -13.86 -1.10 0.62
C TYR A 487 -15.26 -0.99 0.06
N ASN A 488 -15.94 -2.13 -0.08
CA ASN A 488 -17.34 -2.20 -0.47
C ASN A 488 -18.24 -2.49 0.73
N PRO A 489 -18.87 -1.47 1.36
CA PRO A 489 -19.78 -1.70 2.47
C PRO A 489 -21.14 -2.27 2.04
N SER A 490 -21.45 -2.35 0.75
CA SER A 490 -22.77 -2.81 0.27
C SER A 490 -22.94 -4.33 0.38
N SER A 491 -24.19 -4.79 0.18
CA SER A 491 -24.56 -6.21 0.15
C SER A 491 -24.46 -6.84 -1.25
N TRP A 492 -24.00 -6.10 -2.26
CA TRP A 492 -23.80 -6.61 -3.63
C TRP A 492 -22.38 -6.35 -4.12
N SER A 493 -22.00 -7.01 -5.22
CA SER A 493 -20.73 -6.71 -5.90
C SER A 493 -20.84 -5.39 -6.64
N ASP A 494 -19.82 -4.54 -6.56
CA ASP A 494 -19.80 -3.24 -7.23
C ASP A 494 -18.64 -3.13 -8.21
N THR A 495 -18.87 -2.49 -9.36
CA THR A 495 -17.84 -2.29 -10.38
C THR A 495 -17.51 -0.81 -10.51
N PHE A 496 -16.24 -0.48 -10.34
CA PHE A 496 -15.76 0.90 -10.34
C PHE A 496 -14.54 1.08 -11.23
N LYS A 497 -14.20 2.34 -11.50
CA LYS A 497 -13.03 2.76 -12.28
C LYS A 497 -11.99 3.41 -11.37
N ILE A 498 -10.73 2.98 -11.47
CA ILE A 498 -9.58 3.74 -10.96
C ILE A 498 -8.97 4.51 -12.13
N ARG A 499 -8.89 5.83 -12.00
CA ARG A 499 -8.22 6.71 -12.96
C ARG A 499 -7.02 7.37 -12.27
N TRP A 500 -5.82 7.05 -12.73
CA TRP A 500 -4.57 7.58 -12.15
C TRP A 500 -4.13 8.89 -12.78
N ASN A 501 -4.56 9.15 -14.03
CA ASN A 501 -4.37 10.42 -14.71
C ASN A 501 -5.36 10.53 -15.88
N ALA A 502 -5.34 11.65 -16.60
CA ALA A 502 -6.22 11.89 -17.74
C ALA A 502 -6.11 10.85 -18.88
N ALA A 503 -5.04 10.06 -18.91
CA ALA A 503 -4.76 9.11 -19.99
C ALA A 503 -4.88 7.64 -19.58
N HIS A 504 -4.96 7.29 -18.29
CA HIS A 504 -4.86 5.91 -17.83
C HIS A 504 -5.90 5.53 -16.79
N SER A 505 -6.63 4.45 -17.05
CA SER A 505 -7.59 3.85 -16.11
C SER A 505 -7.69 2.33 -16.22
N PHE A 506 -8.27 1.71 -15.21
CA PHE A 506 -8.74 0.33 -15.23
C PHE A 506 -10.08 0.20 -14.48
N PHE A 507 -10.78 -0.91 -14.72
CA PHE A 507 -12.03 -1.26 -14.04
C PHE A 507 -11.79 -2.43 -13.10
N TYR A 508 -12.51 -2.47 -11.98
CA TYR A 508 -12.45 -3.56 -11.04
C TYR A 508 -13.84 -3.85 -10.46
N THR A 509 -14.17 -5.13 -10.30
CA THR A 509 -15.39 -5.58 -9.62
C THR A 509 -15.02 -6.12 -8.25
N LEU A 510 -15.53 -5.49 -7.20
CA LEU A 510 -15.28 -5.86 -5.81
C LEU A 510 -16.53 -6.53 -5.22
N PRO A 511 -16.43 -7.76 -4.70
CA PRO A 511 -17.53 -8.42 -4.01
C PRO A 511 -18.11 -7.60 -2.86
N SER A 512 -19.32 -7.95 -2.42
CA SER A 512 -19.93 -7.37 -1.23
C SER A 512 -19.04 -7.55 -0.01
N LYS A 513 -18.94 -6.52 0.83
CA LYS A 513 -18.08 -6.51 2.02
C LYS A 513 -16.60 -6.82 1.73
N GLY A 514 -16.18 -6.71 0.46
CA GLY A 514 -14.81 -6.97 0.03
C GLY A 514 -13.90 -5.75 0.25
N ILE A 515 -12.62 -6.02 0.49
CA ILE A 515 -11.56 -5.00 0.59
C ILE A 515 -10.49 -5.34 -0.45
N VAL A 516 -10.09 -4.36 -1.25
CA VAL A 516 -8.99 -4.50 -2.19
C VAL A 516 -7.97 -3.39 -2.00
N THR A 517 -6.68 -3.75 -1.97
CA THR A 517 -5.58 -2.79 -2.06
C THR A 517 -4.91 -2.92 -3.41
N PHE A 518 -4.78 -1.82 -4.13
CA PHE A 518 -4.00 -1.71 -5.37
C PHE A 518 -2.66 -1.06 -5.08
N LYS A 519 -1.58 -1.55 -5.71
CA LYS A 519 -0.27 -0.92 -5.68
C LYS A 519 0.37 -0.91 -7.06
N TRP A 520 0.94 0.22 -7.44
CA TRP A 520 1.73 0.36 -8.67
C TRP A 520 2.86 1.36 -8.51
N THR A 521 3.81 1.35 -9.45
CA THR A 521 4.91 2.33 -9.49
C THR A 521 4.81 3.21 -10.72
N ARG A 522 5.53 4.34 -10.72
CA ARG A 522 5.54 5.29 -11.85
C ARG A 522 6.17 4.71 -13.12
N LYS A 523 6.90 3.59 -13.03
CA LYS A 523 7.35 2.87 -14.22
C LYS A 523 6.11 2.27 -14.89
N LEU A 524 5.54 3.00 -15.85
CA LEU A 524 5.00 2.36 -17.04
C LEU A 524 6.05 1.32 -17.42
N SER A 525 5.68 0.03 -17.40
CA SER A 525 6.60 -0.94 -17.96
C SER A 525 6.87 -0.43 -19.36
N ALA A 526 8.11 0.02 -19.60
CA ALA A 526 8.63 -0.04 -20.95
C ALA A 526 8.33 -1.48 -21.33
N SER A 527 7.47 -1.65 -22.32
CA SER A 527 7.05 -2.94 -22.80
C SER A 527 8.24 -3.89 -22.73
N HIS A 528 8.03 -5.12 -22.28
CA HIS A 528 8.94 -6.20 -22.63
C HIS A 528 8.86 -6.38 -24.17
N ILE A 529 9.40 -5.40 -24.90
CA ILE A 529 9.94 -5.47 -26.24
C ILE A 529 11.37 -4.96 -26.09
N THR A 530 12.11 -5.68 -25.26
CA THR A 530 13.51 -5.98 -25.45
C THR A 530 13.56 -7.51 -25.29
N THR A 531 13.86 -8.35 -26.27
CA THR A 531 14.29 -8.13 -27.63
C THR A 531 14.21 -9.48 -28.36
N LEU A 532 13.42 -9.60 -29.43
CA LEU A 532 13.65 -10.69 -30.42
C LEU A 532 14.81 -10.35 -31.38
N TRP A 533 15.52 -9.24 -31.12
CA TRP A 533 16.55 -8.68 -32.01
C TRP A 533 17.81 -8.11 -31.33
N GLU A 534 17.96 -8.19 -30.00
CA GLU A 534 19.24 -7.98 -29.31
C GLU A 534 19.69 -9.31 -28.74
N GLY A 535 20.29 -10.08 -29.61
CA GLY A 535 20.86 -11.37 -29.25
C GLY A 535 21.56 -12.07 -30.39
N ARG A 536 21.71 -11.40 -31.56
CA ARG A 536 22.50 -11.96 -32.64
C ARG A 536 23.42 -10.90 -33.24
N SER A 537 24.70 -11.27 -33.22
CA SER A 537 25.80 -10.61 -33.89
C SER A 537 25.45 -10.26 -35.34
N THR A 538 26.24 -9.35 -35.91
CA THR A 538 26.27 -8.98 -37.33
C THR A 538 26.09 -10.16 -38.30
N GLN A 539 26.44 -11.39 -37.91
CA GLN A 539 26.16 -12.64 -38.65
C GLN A 539 24.68 -12.89 -39.01
N SER A 540 23.70 -12.43 -38.22
CA SER A 540 22.28 -12.68 -38.55
C SER A 540 21.73 -11.77 -39.63
N TRP A 541 22.28 -10.56 -39.75
CA TRP A 541 22.06 -9.70 -40.92
C TRP A 541 22.70 -10.28 -42.18
N PHE A 542 23.90 -10.87 -42.07
CA PHE A 542 24.55 -11.58 -43.18
C PHE A 542 23.82 -12.87 -43.58
N LEU A 543 23.17 -13.58 -42.64
CA LEU A 543 22.34 -14.75 -42.96
C LEU A 543 21.04 -14.34 -43.66
N LEU A 544 20.36 -13.28 -43.21
CA LEU A 544 19.15 -12.80 -43.85
C LEU A 544 19.43 -12.24 -45.26
N MET A 545 20.51 -11.46 -45.43
CA MET A 545 21.00 -11.08 -46.76
C MET A 545 21.47 -12.31 -47.55
N GLY A 546 22.08 -13.30 -46.90
CA GLY A 546 22.50 -14.55 -47.50
C GLY A 546 21.33 -15.34 -48.09
N TYR A 547 20.21 -15.46 -47.37
CA TYR A 547 18.96 -16.03 -47.86
C TYR A 547 18.35 -15.19 -48.99
N PHE A 548 18.44 -13.87 -48.90
CA PHE A 548 17.96 -12.96 -49.94
C PHE A 548 18.77 -13.06 -51.25
N PHE A 549 20.10 -13.16 -51.15
CA PHE A 549 21.01 -13.34 -52.30
C PHE A 549 20.96 -14.77 -52.85
N SER A 550 20.74 -15.79 -52.02
CA SER A 550 20.56 -17.17 -52.51
C SER A 550 19.20 -17.38 -53.16
N LEU A 551 18.15 -16.67 -52.74
CA LEU A 551 16.88 -16.63 -53.47
C LEU A 551 17.02 -15.93 -54.83
N PHE A 552 17.78 -14.82 -54.89
CA PHE A 552 18.13 -14.16 -56.16
C PHE A 552 19.00 -15.03 -57.06
N GLY A 553 19.95 -15.78 -56.49
CA GLY A 553 20.80 -16.75 -57.17
C GLY A 553 20.03 -17.98 -57.67
N LEU A 554 19.02 -18.45 -56.95
CA LEU A 554 18.14 -19.54 -57.37
C LEU A 554 17.27 -19.12 -58.56
N VAL A 555 16.76 -17.88 -58.53
CA VAL A 555 16.01 -17.30 -59.66
C VAL A 555 16.93 -17.07 -60.87
N ALA A 556 18.18 -16.65 -60.68
CA ALA A 556 19.14 -16.49 -61.77
C ALA A 556 19.62 -17.83 -62.38
N SER A 557 19.80 -18.87 -61.56
CA SER A 557 20.25 -20.20 -62.00
C SER A 557 19.17 -21.00 -62.73
N LEU A 558 17.89 -20.82 -62.39
CA LEU A 558 16.76 -21.36 -63.16
C LEU A 558 16.69 -20.81 -64.60
N PHE A 559 17.30 -19.66 -64.89
CA PHE A 559 17.41 -19.11 -66.26
C PHE A 559 18.67 -19.56 -67.01
N PHE A 560 19.77 -19.89 -66.32
CA PHE A 560 20.99 -20.40 -66.96
C PHE A 560 20.88 -21.88 -67.38
N VAL A 561 20.09 -22.68 -66.67
CA VAL A 561 19.92 -24.13 -66.96
C VAL A 561 19.21 -24.41 -68.30
N ARG A 562 18.59 -23.39 -68.93
CA ARG A 562 17.98 -23.57 -70.26
C ARG A 562 18.92 -23.34 -71.46
N GLN A 563 20.18 -22.96 -71.23
CA GLN A 563 21.15 -22.67 -72.30
C GLN A 563 22.34 -23.63 -72.43
N GLN A 564 22.46 -24.67 -71.60
CA GLN A 564 23.49 -25.71 -71.78
C GLN A 564 22.88 -27.09 -71.94
N ARG A 565 22.42 -27.39 -73.16
CA ARG A 565 22.36 -28.76 -73.68
C ARG A 565 23.25 -28.82 -74.92
N ASP A 566 24.54 -28.98 -74.66
CA ASP A 566 25.47 -29.79 -75.47
C ASP A 566 26.86 -29.65 -74.85
N PHE A 567 27.35 -30.71 -74.20
CA PHE A 567 28.67 -31.31 -74.39
C PHE A 567 28.93 -32.39 -73.32
N ARG A 568 29.64 -33.44 -73.74
CA ARG A 568 29.85 -34.72 -73.05
C ARG A 568 30.88 -34.66 -71.92
N LEU A 569 30.72 -35.62 -71.00
CA LEU A 569 31.74 -36.37 -70.22
C LEU A 569 32.99 -35.62 -69.74
N LEU A 570 33.09 -35.48 -68.41
CA LEU A 570 34.35 -35.67 -67.69
C LEU A 570 34.05 -35.97 -66.22
N ASP A 571 34.47 -37.17 -65.79
CA ASP A 571 34.67 -37.55 -64.40
C ASP A 571 35.56 -36.52 -63.70
N GLN A 572 35.16 -36.08 -62.49
CA GLN A 572 36.11 -35.76 -61.44
C GLN A 572 35.42 -35.65 -60.07
N TRP A 573 35.89 -36.51 -59.19
CA TRP A 573 35.72 -36.52 -57.75
C TRP A 573 36.44 -35.31 -57.15
N PHE A 574 35.88 -34.64 -56.15
CA PHE A 574 36.68 -34.06 -55.06
C PHE A 574 35.89 -33.89 -53.76
N THR A 575 36.66 -34.09 -52.71
CA THR A 575 36.38 -34.43 -51.33
C THR A 575 36.07 -33.22 -50.44
N PHE A 576 35.25 -33.46 -49.43
CA PHE A 576 35.00 -32.56 -48.30
C PHE A 576 35.97 -32.95 -47.16
N CYS A 577 36.81 -32.01 -46.70
CA CYS A 577 37.52 -32.15 -45.41
C CYS A 577 36.45 -31.99 -44.30
N GLY A 578 36.30 -32.85 -43.30
CA GLY A 578 37.14 -33.92 -42.80
C GLY A 578 36.79 -33.98 -41.32
N GLU A 579 36.09 -35.04 -40.91
CA GLU A 579 36.18 -35.71 -39.61
C GLU A 579 35.03 -36.71 -39.47
N TYR A 580 35.43 -37.98 -39.28
CA TYR A 580 34.58 -39.14 -39.10
C TYR A 580 34.41 -39.41 -37.60
N PHE A 581 33.19 -39.76 -37.18
CA PHE A 581 32.96 -40.52 -35.95
C PHE A 581 32.02 -41.71 -36.23
N PRO A 582 32.33 -42.92 -35.70
CA PRO A 582 31.64 -44.14 -36.09
C PRO A 582 30.27 -44.32 -35.42
N VAL A 583 29.31 -44.81 -36.21
CA VAL A 583 27.99 -45.25 -35.78
C VAL A 583 28.12 -46.64 -35.13
N GLN A 584 27.77 -46.76 -33.86
CA GLN A 584 27.38 -48.05 -33.27
C GLN A 584 25.87 -48.06 -33.06
N ALA A 585 25.21 -48.92 -33.82
CA ALA A 585 23.82 -49.28 -33.67
C ALA A 585 23.60 -50.04 -32.35
N ARG A 586 22.56 -49.64 -31.60
CA ARG A 586 21.92 -50.52 -30.62
C ARG A 586 20.41 -50.50 -30.86
N SER A 587 19.91 -51.66 -31.23
CA SER A 587 18.50 -52.04 -31.27
C SER A 587 17.87 -51.97 -29.87
N PRO A 588 16.55 -51.68 -29.75
CA PRO A 588 15.85 -51.72 -28.47
C PRO A 588 15.50 -53.17 -28.07
N PRO A 589 15.49 -53.53 -26.77
CA PRO A 589 14.92 -54.78 -26.33
C PRO A 589 13.39 -54.67 -26.22
N THR A 590 12.71 -55.63 -26.83
CA THR A 590 11.35 -56.07 -26.50
C THR A 590 11.37 -57.04 -25.30
N TYR A 591 10.17 -57.40 -24.82
CA TYR A 591 9.77 -58.19 -23.64
C TYR A 591 9.30 -57.32 -22.47
N ARG A 592 8.11 -57.52 -21.88
CA ARG A 592 7.18 -58.66 -21.91
C ARG A 592 5.78 -58.18 -21.51
#